data_AF-A0A0Q9X2D0-F1
#
_entry.id   AF-A0A0Q9X2D0-F1
#
_cell.length_a   1.000
_cell.length_b   1.000
_cell.length_c   1.000
_cell.angle_alpha   90.00
_cell.angle_beta   90.00
_cell.angle_gamma   90.00
#
_symmetry.space_group_name_H-M   'P 1'
#
loop_
_entity.id
_entity.type
_entity.pdbx_description
1 polymer ?
#
loop_
_entity_poly.entity_id
_entity_poly.type
_entity_poly.pdbx_seq_one_letter_code
_entity_poly.pdbx_strand_id
1 'polypeptide(L)'
;MRFLSVWLIGTLIAVATGQNSTAPEATTLDPITEQNNEINEKLEQILLTLGQGHSSHNNEFNQWLQTIRDVKKLSQNRLTEKVRAHALFTDFNRRRLELEEEIDERLDELVDDLIPSLQQNSKCAKFYRRQRDILRRAVTATNARKTEKIRENSVKCPHKEENDDSNEDDDLMFSDAADSGSVEV
;
A
#
# COMPACT_ATOMS: atom_id res chain seq x y z
N MET A 1 -97.59 11.14 43.62
CA MET A 1 -98.03 12.49 43.20
C MET A 1 -96.96 13.07 42.27
N ARG A 2 -97.30 13.18 40.99
CA ARG A 2 -97.36 14.42 40.17
C ARG A 2 -96.04 14.84 39.50
N PHE A 3 -96.00 14.51 38.21
CA PHE A 3 -95.45 15.20 37.04
C PHE A 3 -94.70 16.53 37.25
N LEU A 4 -93.61 16.74 36.52
CA LEU A 4 -93.64 17.46 35.24
C LEU A 4 -92.26 17.48 34.56
N SER A 5 -92.30 17.18 33.27
CA SER A 5 -91.25 17.34 32.27
C SER A 5 -91.01 18.83 31.97
N VAL A 6 -89.76 19.25 31.77
CA VAL A 6 -89.44 20.36 30.86
C VAL A 6 -88.13 20.04 30.14
N TRP A 7 -88.24 19.97 28.82
CA TRP A 7 -87.14 19.98 27.86
C TRP A 7 -86.56 21.38 27.75
N LEU A 8 -85.23 21.52 27.70
CA LEU A 8 -84.58 22.67 27.07
C LEU A 8 -83.28 22.24 26.40
N ILE A 9 -83.26 22.45 25.10
CA ILE A 9 -82.22 22.18 24.12
C ILE A 9 -81.09 23.20 24.35
N GLY A 10 -79.84 22.71 24.46
CA GLY A 10 -78.65 23.54 24.63
C GLY A 10 -77.48 23.01 23.82
N THR A 11 -77.37 23.51 22.58
CA THR A 11 -76.16 23.74 21.75
C THR A 11 -74.90 22.90 22.02
N LEU A 12 -74.55 22.07 21.03
CA LEU A 12 -73.18 21.63 20.78
C LEU A 12 -72.26 22.85 20.59
N ILE A 13 -71.29 23.02 21.48
CA ILE A 13 -70.09 23.82 21.21
C ILE A 13 -68.97 22.81 20.95
N ALA A 14 -68.61 22.64 19.68
CA ALA A 14 -67.35 22.00 19.32
C ALA A 14 -66.22 22.98 19.69
N VAL A 15 -65.64 22.79 20.88
CA VAL A 15 -64.35 23.38 21.20
C VAL A 15 -63.31 22.59 20.41
N ALA A 16 -62.89 23.15 19.28
CA ALA A 16 -61.67 22.72 18.62
C ALA A 16 -60.51 22.93 19.60
N THR A 17 -60.08 21.85 20.24
CA THR A 17 -58.79 21.82 20.93
C THR A 17 -57.73 22.07 19.86
N GLY A 18 -57.27 23.31 19.80
CA GLY A 18 -56.08 23.68 19.05
C GLY A 18 -54.97 22.75 19.47
N GLN A 19 -54.63 21.82 18.58
CA GLN A 19 -53.43 21.03 18.65
C GLN A 19 -52.27 22.03 18.62
N ASN A 20 -51.68 22.30 19.78
CA ASN A 20 -50.29 22.73 19.83
C ASN A 20 -49.45 21.55 19.34
N SER A 21 -49.44 21.38 18.02
CA SER A 21 -48.49 20.56 17.31
C SER A 21 -47.16 21.31 17.38
N THR A 22 -46.41 21.08 18.45
CA THR A 22 -44.98 21.34 18.44
C THR A 22 -44.41 20.44 17.37
N ALA A 23 -44.22 21.03 16.18
CA ALA A 23 -43.48 20.42 15.10
C ALA A 23 -42.14 19.93 15.66
N PRO A 24 -41.66 18.72 15.27
CA PRO A 24 -40.30 18.32 15.60
C PRO A 24 -39.37 19.35 14.95
N GLU A 25 -38.76 20.19 15.78
CA GLU A 25 -37.73 21.11 15.35
C GLU A 25 -36.59 20.26 14.78
N ALA A 26 -36.52 20.19 13.45
CA ALA A 26 -35.46 19.53 12.73
C ALA A 26 -34.15 20.21 13.13
N THR A 27 -33.44 19.59 14.07
CA THR A 27 -32.18 20.12 14.59
C THR A 27 -31.17 20.03 13.46
N THR A 28 -30.97 21.14 12.77
CA THR A 28 -29.94 21.28 11.73
C THR A 28 -28.60 21.07 12.44
N LEU A 29 -27.83 20.07 12.02
CA LEU A 29 -26.58 19.71 12.65
C LEU A 29 -25.64 20.94 12.61
N ASP A 30 -24.98 21.26 13.72
CA ASP A 30 -23.99 22.33 13.73
C ASP A 30 -22.82 21.98 12.79
N PRO A 31 -22.28 22.94 12.00
CA PRO A 31 -21.24 22.66 11.00
C PRO A 31 -19.95 22.03 11.55
N ILE A 32 -19.61 22.26 12.83
CA ILE A 32 -18.44 21.63 13.47
C ILE A 32 -18.75 20.16 13.76
N THR A 33 -19.97 19.88 14.21
CA THR A 33 -20.45 18.51 14.44
C THR A 33 -20.44 17.71 13.14
N GLU A 34 -20.86 18.32 12.03
CA GLU A 34 -20.89 17.70 10.71
C GLU A 34 -19.47 17.33 10.24
N GLN A 35 -18.55 18.29 10.27
CA GLN A 35 -17.15 18.06 9.90
C GLN A 35 -16.47 17.02 10.81
N ASN A 36 -16.79 17.01 12.10
CA ASN A 36 -16.28 16.02 13.03
C ASN A 36 -16.79 14.60 12.68
N ASN A 37 -18.05 14.47 12.26
CA ASN A 37 -18.59 13.19 11.82
C ASN A 37 -17.90 12.73 10.52
N GLU A 38 -17.79 13.62 9.53
CA GLU A 38 -17.13 13.32 8.25
C GLU A 38 -15.67 12.86 8.46
N ILE A 39 -14.89 13.57 9.29
CA ILE A 39 -13.51 13.16 9.52
C ILE A 39 -13.42 11.84 10.30
N ASN A 40 -14.34 11.57 11.22
CA ASN A 40 -14.37 10.30 11.95
C ASN A 40 -14.71 9.12 11.03
N GLU A 41 -15.54 9.34 10.00
CA GLU A 41 -15.81 8.35 8.95
C GLU A 41 -14.56 8.08 8.12
N LYS A 42 -13.83 9.12 7.68
CA LYS A 42 -12.56 8.97 6.96
C LYS A 42 -11.49 8.23 7.78
N LEU A 43 -11.37 8.57 9.07
CA LEU A 43 -10.47 7.87 9.98
C LEU A 43 -10.89 6.40 10.19
N GLU A 44 -12.19 6.09 10.18
CA GLU A 44 -12.67 4.71 10.22
C GLU A 44 -12.32 3.96 8.94
N GLN A 45 -12.50 4.58 7.77
CA GLN A 45 -12.16 3.97 6.49
C GLN A 45 -10.68 3.55 6.45
N ILE A 46 -9.77 4.39 6.99
CA ILE A 46 -8.34 4.04 7.17
C ILE A 46 -8.18 2.75 8.00
N LEU A 47 -8.90 2.62 9.09
CA LEU A 47 -8.84 1.45 9.97
C LEU A 47 -9.46 0.19 9.33
N LEU A 48 -10.32 0.35 8.33
CA LEU A 48 -10.87 -0.73 7.53
C LEU A 48 -9.97 -1.11 6.35
N THR A 49 -9.04 -0.24 5.93
CA THR A 49 -8.12 -0.50 4.81
C THR A 49 -6.94 -1.40 5.18
N LEU A 50 -7.05 -2.16 6.28
CA LEU A 50 -6.08 -3.18 6.70
C LEU A 50 -5.92 -4.22 5.57
N GLY A 51 -4.84 -4.11 4.77
CA GLY A 51 -4.54 -5.07 3.71
C GLY A 51 -4.02 -4.50 2.39
N GLN A 52 -3.93 -3.17 2.22
CA GLN A 52 -3.29 -2.62 1.03
C GLN A 52 -1.75 -2.76 1.06
N GLY A 53 -1.19 -3.34 0.01
CA GLY A 53 0.26 -3.55 -0.14
C GLY A 53 0.88 -4.42 0.95
N HIS A 54 2.17 -4.23 1.20
CA HIS A 54 2.97 -4.99 2.18
C HIS A 54 2.82 -4.43 3.61
N SER A 55 1.57 -4.25 4.03
CA SER A 55 1.21 -3.72 5.36
C SER A 55 1.43 -4.70 6.50
N SER A 56 1.37 -6.01 6.23
CA SER A 56 1.69 -7.03 7.24
C SER A 56 3.16 -6.93 7.66
N HIS A 57 3.42 -6.93 8.97
CA HIS A 57 4.76 -6.79 9.56
C HIS A 57 5.45 -5.43 9.37
N ASN A 58 4.72 -4.39 8.90
CA ASN A 58 5.25 -3.04 8.86
C ASN A 58 5.00 -2.30 10.18
N ASN A 59 6.04 -2.15 11.00
CA ASN A 59 5.95 -1.50 12.31
C ASN A 59 5.54 -0.01 12.23
N GLU A 60 5.98 0.72 11.19
CA GLU A 60 5.63 2.13 10.99
C GLU A 60 4.13 2.26 10.64
N PHE A 61 3.61 1.38 9.78
CA PHE A 61 2.18 1.32 9.47
C PHE A 61 1.34 1.02 10.73
N ASN A 62 1.78 0.09 11.57
CA ASN A 62 1.10 -0.23 12.84
C ASN A 62 1.05 0.96 13.81
N GLN A 63 2.13 1.74 13.89
CA GLN A 63 2.17 2.97 14.70
C GLN A 63 1.21 4.04 14.19
N TRP A 64 1.11 4.18 12.87
CA TRP A 64 0.12 5.05 12.23
C TRP A 64 -1.31 4.64 12.55
N LEU A 65 -1.65 3.34 12.44
CA LEU A 65 -2.98 2.85 12.81
C LEU A 65 -3.30 3.12 14.28
N GLN A 66 -2.33 2.98 15.18
CA GLN A 66 -2.51 3.32 16.59
C GLN A 66 -2.80 4.81 16.76
N THR A 67 -2.05 5.67 16.09
CA THR A 67 -2.27 7.12 16.08
C THR A 67 -3.67 7.48 15.60
N ILE A 68 -4.15 6.83 14.53
CA ILE A 68 -5.50 7.03 13.99
C ILE A 68 -6.57 6.60 14.99
N ARG A 69 -6.41 5.45 15.67
CA ARG A 69 -7.33 5.00 16.72
C ARG A 69 -7.42 6.00 17.87
N ASP A 70 -6.30 6.58 18.27
CA ASP A 70 -6.24 7.50 19.40
C ASP A 70 -6.83 8.88 19.05
N VAL A 71 -6.52 9.40 17.85
CA VAL A 71 -7.09 10.66 17.36
C VAL A 71 -8.60 10.56 17.11
N LYS A 72 -9.10 9.40 16.68
CA LYS A 72 -10.53 9.18 16.50
C LYS A 72 -11.32 9.31 17.82
N LYS A 73 -10.73 8.96 18.97
CA LYS A 73 -11.37 9.10 20.29
C LYS A 73 -11.46 10.54 20.80
N LEU A 74 -10.72 11.47 20.20
CA LEU A 74 -10.75 12.87 20.60
C LEU A 74 -12.13 13.48 20.34
N SER A 75 -12.51 14.45 21.17
CA SER A 75 -13.73 15.24 21.03
C SER A 75 -13.69 16.19 19.84
N GLN A 76 -14.85 16.70 19.42
CA GLN A 76 -15.00 17.59 18.26
C GLN A 76 -14.22 18.91 18.35
N ASN A 77 -13.90 19.39 19.56
CA ASN A 77 -13.03 20.56 19.75
C ASN A 77 -11.56 20.32 19.33
N ARG A 78 -11.18 19.06 19.03
CA ARG A 78 -9.88 18.68 18.49
C ARG A 78 -9.96 18.34 16.99
N LEU A 79 -10.92 18.93 16.27
CA LEU A 79 -11.14 18.69 14.84
C LEU A 79 -9.85 18.87 14.01
N THR A 80 -9.06 19.90 14.30
CA THR A 80 -7.78 20.17 13.61
C THR A 80 -6.81 19.00 13.72
N GLU A 81 -6.77 18.28 14.85
CA GLU A 81 -5.90 17.13 15.03
C GLU A 81 -6.39 15.91 14.26
N LYS A 82 -7.70 15.71 14.18
CA LYS A 82 -8.32 14.69 13.35
C LYS A 82 -7.99 14.89 11.87
N VAL A 83 -8.19 16.12 11.38
CA VAL A 83 -7.89 16.49 9.99
C VAL A 83 -6.39 16.32 9.70
N ARG A 84 -5.53 16.78 10.60
CA ARG A 84 -4.07 16.66 10.44
C ARG A 84 -3.63 15.20 10.42
N ALA A 85 -4.13 14.36 11.33
CA ALA A 85 -3.76 12.95 11.38
C ALA A 85 -4.19 12.21 10.10
N HIS A 86 -5.39 12.47 9.60
CA HIS A 86 -5.86 11.94 8.32
C HIS A 86 -4.94 12.35 7.16
N ALA A 87 -4.63 13.65 7.04
CA ALA A 87 -3.77 14.14 5.96
C ALA A 87 -2.36 13.50 5.99
N LEU A 88 -1.73 13.47 7.17
CA LEU A 88 -0.40 12.88 7.33
C LEU A 88 -0.39 11.37 7.05
N PHE A 89 -1.43 10.65 7.47
CA PHE A 89 -1.55 9.22 7.15
C PHE A 89 -1.69 8.99 5.65
N THR A 90 -2.53 9.77 4.98
CA THR A 90 -2.74 9.66 3.53
C THR A 90 -1.44 9.89 2.76
N ASP A 91 -0.66 10.91 3.12
CA ASP A 91 0.64 11.17 2.50
C ASP A 91 1.64 10.05 2.78
N PHE A 92 1.71 9.59 4.03
CA PHE A 92 2.55 8.46 4.41
C PHE A 92 2.20 7.20 3.61
N ASN A 93 0.92 6.85 3.53
CA ASN A 93 0.45 5.63 2.89
C ASN A 93 0.65 5.67 1.37
N ARG A 94 0.42 6.83 0.75
CA ARG A 94 0.74 7.04 -0.67
C ARG A 94 2.23 6.78 -0.92
N ARG A 95 3.11 7.42 -0.15
CA ARG A 95 4.56 7.23 -0.31
C ARG A 95 4.99 5.78 -0.04
N ARG A 96 4.33 5.11 0.91
CA ARG A 96 4.58 3.71 1.23
C ARG A 96 4.29 2.80 0.04
N LEU A 97 3.13 2.99 -0.60
CA LEU A 97 2.71 2.19 -1.76
C LEU A 97 3.60 2.45 -2.97
N GLU A 98 3.95 3.70 -3.27
CA GLU A 98 4.89 4.05 -4.35
C GLU A 98 6.26 3.34 -4.18
N LEU A 99 6.76 3.29 -2.94
CA LEU A 99 8.02 2.62 -2.63
C LEU A 99 7.92 1.09 -2.68
N GLU A 100 6.74 0.53 -2.41
CA GLU A 100 6.51 -0.91 -2.54
C GLU A 100 6.47 -1.31 -4.02
N GLU A 101 5.80 -0.53 -4.86
CA GLU A 101 5.78 -0.69 -6.32
C GLU A 101 7.19 -0.60 -6.92
N GLU A 102 8.00 0.40 -6.55
CA GLU A 102 9.39 0.53 -7.02
C GLU A 102 10.28 -0.65 -6.59
N ILE A 103 10.02 -1.25 -5.42
CA ILE A 103 10.70 -2.48 -4.99
C ILE A 103 10.27 -3.66 -5.83
N ASP A 104 8.97 -3.80 -6.09
CA ASP A 104 8.41 -4.92 -6.86
C ASP A 104 8.89 -4.89 -8.32
N GLU A 105 8.87 -3.73 -8.98
CA GLU A 105 9.41 -3.55 -10.33
C GLU A 105 10.89 -3.97 -10.42
N ARG A 106 11.70 -3.56 -9.43
CA ARG A 106 13.11 -3.95 -9.39
C ARG A 106 13.28 -5.44 -9.11
N LEU A 107 12.41 -6.04 -8.30
CA LEU A 107 12.43 -7.48 -8.05
C LEU A 107 12.09 -8.27 -9.31
N ASP A 108 11.12 -7.80 -10.11
CA ASP A 108 10.74 -8.41 -11.38
C ASP A 108 11.91 -8.36 -12.38
N GLU A 109 12.53 -7.20 -12.58
CA GLU A 109 13.74 -7.07 -13.43
C GLU A 109 14.87 -8.03 -12.98
N LEU A 110 15.06 -8.20 -11.67
CA LEU A 110 16.07 -9.10 -11.14
C LEU A 110 15.73 -10.57 -11.39
N VAL A 111 14.47 -10.96 -11.24
CA VAL A 111 14.02 -12.37 -11.31
C VAL A 111 13.82 -12.82 -12.74
N ASP A 112 13.25 -11.97 -13.60
CA ASP A 112 12.81 -12.35 -14.93
C ASP A 112 13.89 -12.09 -15.99
N ASP A 113 14.72 -11.05 -15.81
CA ASP A 113 15.71 -10.64 -16.83
C ASP A 113 17.16 -10.86 -16.39
N LEU A 114 17.59 -10.22 -15.29
CA LEU A 114 19.01 -10.11 -14.96
C LEU A 114 19.61 -11.40 -14.41
N ILE A 115 18.94 -12.10 -13.49
CA ILE A 115 19.50 -13.34 -12.92
C ILE A 115 19.48 -14.49 -13.92
N PRO A 116 18.40 -14.73 -14.70
CA PRO A 116 18.35 -15.83 -15.66
C PRO A 116 19.31 -15.69 -16.85
N SER A 117 19.63 -14.47 -17.27
CA SER A 117 20.55 -14.22 -18.39
C SER A 117 22.02 -14.46 -18.07
N LEU A 118 22.38 -14.62 -16.79
CA LEU A 118 23.75 -14.74 -16.34
C LEU A 118 24.19 -16.20 -16.14
N GLN A 119 25.48 -16.46 -16.42
CA GLN A 119 26.10 -17.73 -16.08
C GLN A 119 25.91 -18.04 -14.57
N GLN A 120 25.53 -19.28 -14.29
CA GLN A 120 25.30 -19.73 -12.92
C GLN A 120 26.55 -19.50 -12.06
N ASN A 121 26.37 -18.89 -10.89
CA ASN A 121 27.42 -18.60 -9.90
C ASN A 121 28.47 -17.58 -10.32
N SER A 122 28.29 -16.88 -11.45
CA SER A 122 29.09 -15.70 -11.80
C SER A 122 29.04 -14.64 -10.70
N LYS A 123 30.04 -13.74 -10.69
CA LYS A 123 30.10 -12.64 -9.71
C LYS A 123 28.83 -11.77 -9.80
N CYS A 124 28.35 -11.51 -11.02
CA CYS A 124 27.11 -10.75 -11.23
C CYS A 124 25.85 -11.51 -10.84
N ALA A 125 25.76 -12.82 -11.09
CA ALA A 125 24.61 -13.60 -10.63
C ALA A 125 24.50 -13.59 -9.10
N LYS A 126 25.64 -13.71 -8.38
CA LYS A 126 25.68 -13.59 -6.91
C LYS A 126 25.32 -12.18 -6.43
N PHE A 127 25.81 -11.16 -7.13
CA PHE A 127 25.52 -9.75 -6.82
C PHE A 127 24.01 -9.45 -6.92
N TYR A 128 23.36 -9.81 -8.03
CA TYR A 128 21.93 -9.56 -8.22
C TYR A 128 21.04 -10.42 -7.32
N ARG A 129 21.42 -11.68 -7.02
CA ARG A 129 20.73 -12.48 -5.99
C ARG A 129 20.76 -11.80 -4.62
N ARG A 130 21.89 -11.20 -4.24
CA ARG A 130 21.99 -10.43 -2.99
C ARG A 130 21.08 -9.20 -3.00
N GLN A 131 21.03 -8.45 -4.11
CA GLN A 131 20.10 -7.32 -4.24
C GLN A 131 18.65 -7.77 -4.05
N ARG A 132 18.22 -8.82 -4.76
CA ARG A 132 16.89 -9.41 -4.66
C ARG A 132 16.54 -9.78 -3.22
N ASP A 133 17.44 -10.47 -2.53
CA ASP A 133 17.18 -10.91 -1.15
C ASP A 133 17.10 -9.72 -0.17
N ILE A 134 17.85 -8.64 -0.40
CA ILE A 134 17.76 -7.40 0.38
C ILE A 134 16.41 -6.71 0.14
N LEU A 135 16.01 -6.55 -1.13
CA LEU A 135 14.77 -5.88 -1.51
C LEU A 135 13.52 -6.61 -1.01
N ARG A 136 13.49 -7.96 -1.08
CA ARG A 136 12.42 -8.78 -0.50
C ARG A 136 12.20 -8.54 0.99
N ARG A 137 13.28 -8.25 1.74
CA ARG A 137 13.17 -7.91 3.17
C ARG A 137 12.82 -6.45 3.40
N ALA A 138 13.18 -5.55 2.48
CA ALA A 138 12.94 -4.13 2.59
C ALA A 138 11.47 -3.75 2.35
N VAL A 139 10.71 -4.56 1.62
CA VAL A 139 9.32 -4.25 1.25
C VAL A 139 8.37 -4.04 2.44
N THR A 140 8.65 -4.64 3.60
CA THR A 140 7.87 -4.42 4.84
C THR A 140 8.53 -3.41 5.80
N ALA A 141 9.66 -2.82 5.43
CA ALA A 141 10.38 -1.84 6.25
C ALA A 141 9.69 -0.46 6.24
N THR A 142 10.26 0.46 7.03
CA THR A 142 9.82 1.86 7.05
C THR A 142 10.09 2.55 5.71
N ASN A 143 9.36 3.62 5.39
CA ASN A 143 9.53 4.35 4.12
C ASN A 143 10.96 4.87 3.93
N ALA A 144 11.59 5.32 5.03
CA ALA A 144 12.99 5.74 5.01
C ALA A 144 13.93 4.58 4.65
N ARG A 145 13.71 3.39 5.22
CA ARG A 145 14.51 2.19 4.93
C ARG A 145 14.26 1.65 3.52
N LYS A 146 13.02 1.67 3.03
CA LYS A 146 12.71 1.35 1.63
C LYS A 146 13.50 2.24 0.68
N THR A 147 13.42 3.56 0.86
CA THR A 147 14.15 4.54 0.04
C THR A 147 15.66 4.27 0.03
N GLU A 148 16.25 4.00 1.20
CA GLU A 148 17.67 3.64 1.33
C GLU A 148 18.00 2.36 0.54
N LYS A 149 17.18 1.31 0.69
CA LYS A 149 17.45 0.01 0.07
C LYS A 149 17.19 -0.03 -1.42
N ILE A 150 16.21 0.71 -1.92
CA ILE A 150 16.05 0.92 -3.36
C ILE A 150 17.33 1.53 -3.91
N ARG A 151 17.75 2.70 -3.40
CA ARG A 151 18.96 3.40 -3.87
C ARG A 151 20.22 2.53 -3.87
N GLU A 152 20.43 1.74 -2.82
CA GLU A 152 21.58 0.84 -2.71
C GLU A 152 21.53 -0.36 -3.66
N ASN A 153 20.34 -0.78 -4.11
CA ASN A 153 20.14 -2.00 -4.89
C ASN A 153 19.60 -1.74 -6.31
N SER A 154 19.58 -0.48 -6.76
CA SER A 154 19.33 -0.09 -8.16
C SER A 154 20.61 -0.02 -9.00
N VAL A 155 21.78 -0.32 -8.41
CA VAL A 155 23.07 -0.25 -9.13
C VAL A 155 23.33 -1.51 -9.96
N LYS A 156 23.98 -1.34 -11.11
CA LYS A 156 24.41 -2.45 -11.97
C LYS A 156 25.61 -3.19 -11.37
N CYS A 157 25.78 -4.46 -11.74
CA CYS A 157 26.94 -5.25 -11.35
C CYS A 157 28.24 -4.56 -11.84
N PRO A 158 29.25 -4.37 -10.96
CA PRO A 158 30.51 -3.72 -11.35
C PRO A 158 31.51 -4.68 -11.99
N HIS A 159 31.25 -6.00 -12.00
CA HIS A 159 32.14 -6.98 -12.60
C HIS A 159 31.85 -7.07 -14.11
N LYS A 160 32.90 -7.13 -14.93
CA LYS A 160 32.75 -7.52 -16.33
C LYS A 160 32.29 -8.96 -16.38
N GLU A 161 31.34 -9.25 -17.27
CA GLU A 161 31.06 -10.63 -17.63
C GLU A 161 32.35 -11.17 -18.27
N GLU A 162 32.91 -12.21 -17.65
CA GLU A 162 34.05 -12.93 -18.22
C GLU A 162 33.48 -13.67 -19.44
N ASN A 163 33.47 -13.01 -20.60
CA ASN A 163 33.17 -13.64 -21.87
C ASN A 163 34.31 -14.63 -22.14
N ASP A 164 34.03 -15.92 -21.98
CA ASP A 164 34.90 -17.02 -22.41
C ASP A 164 34.82 -17.13 -23.96
N ASP A 165 35.23 -16.07 -24.66
CA ASP A 165 35.50 -16.09 -26.10
C ASP A 165 36.95 -16.57 -26.31
N SER A 166 37.27 -17.79 -25.87
CA SER A 166 38.43 -18.50 -26.39
C SER A 166 38.06 -19.07 -27.76
N ASN A 167 38.10 -18.22 -28.78
CA ASN A 167 38.25 -18.67 -30.17
C ASN A 167 39.67 -19.28 -30.27
N GLU A 168 39.77 -20.58 -30.05
CA GLU A 168 40.93 -21.37 -30.50
C GLU A 168 40.80 -21.57 -32.02
N ASP A 169 41.00 -20.50 -32.78
CA ASP A 169 41.30 -20.56 -34.20
C ASP A 169 42.81 -20.70 -34.37
N ASP A 170 43.35 -21.91 -34.17
CA ASP A 170 44.69 -22.27 -34.64
C ASP A 170 44.57 -23.19 -35.86
N ASP A 171 44.09 -22.61 -36.96
CA ASP A 171 44.30 -23.11 -38.31
C ASP A 171 45.73 -22.77 -38.77
N LEU A 172 46.66 -23.73 -38.70
CA LEU A 172 47.84 -23.74 -39.58
C LEU A 172 48.09 -25.13 -40.17
N MET A 173 47.68 -25.25 -41.43
CA MET A 173 48.04 -26.30 -42.38
C MET A 173 49.55 -26.34 -42.72
N PHE A 174 49.95 -27.52 -43.19
CA PHE A 174 50.87 -27.76 -44.33
C PHE A 174 52.33 -28.15 -44.03
N SER A 175 52.67 -29.42 -44.27
CA SER A 175 53.43 -29.80 -45.49
C SER A 175 53.59 -31.32 -45.66
N ASP A 176 53.55 -31.70 -46.93
CA ASP A 176 53.56 -33.04 -47.52
C ASP A 176 54.89 -33.82 -47.45
N ALA A 177 54.74 -35.14 -47.57
CA ALA A 177 55.50 -36.14 -48.36
C ALA A 177 57.00 -36.40 -48.13
N ALA A 178 57.33 -37.69 -47.89
CA ALA A 178 58.04 -38.62 -48.82
C ALA A 178 58.53 -39.87 -48.03
N ASP A 179 58.22 -41.10 -48.48
CA ASP A 179 59.16 -42.07 -49.10
C ASP A 179 60.00 -42.85 -48.04
N SER A 180 60.29 -44.16 -48.05
CA SER A 180 60.28 -45.32 -48.97
C SER A 180 60.25 -46.58 -48.07
N GLY A 181 59.63 -47.72 -48.40
CA GLY A 181 60.26 -48.79 -49.18
C GLY A 181 60.90 -49.92 -48.33
N SER A 182 60.36 -51.15 -48.49
CA SER A 182 61.05 -52.46 -48.39
C SER A 182 61.17 -53.20 -47.04
N VAL A 183 60.43 -54.30 -46.90
CA VAL A 183 60.89 -55.53 -46.21
C VAL A 183 60.41 -56.76 -46.99
N GLU A 184 61.33 -57.38 -47.72
CA GLU A 184 61.32 -58.82 -48.05
C GLU A 184 62.54 -59.44 -47.38
N VAL A 185 62.32 -60.46 -46.55
CA VAL A 185 63.12 -61.70 -46.46
C VAL A 185 62.19 -62.83 -46.04
#